data_AF-A0A1B6MFU0-F1
#
_entry.id   AF-A0A1B6MFU0-F1
#
_cell.length_a   1.000
_cell.length_b   1.000
_cell.length_c   1.000
_cell.angle_alpha   90.00
_cell.angle_beta   90.00
_cell.angle_gamma   90.00
#
_symmetry.space_group_name_H-M   'P 1'
#
loop_
_entity.id
_entity.type
_entity.pdbx_description
1 polymer ?
#
loop_
_entity_poly.entity_id
_entity_poly.type
_entity_poly.pdbx_seq_one_letter_code
_entity_poly.pdbx_strand_id
1 'polypeptide(L)'
;GGLLTGDVYALGHYDQCLAVYVPESRLRGQHCLATLRYAPSPSVYPRYYSPPNSTFFEPPIDAPVWDKVKATLDPGVTRRDLFHWAVCVPASCSVHDIQHSLSLTLKPVFTRHGLEATVTVDPQYCQKADDDEIPPSVGFISIRVVILLLVIIAGVATVYDYVMPFYRDQKFESSLAEVSEKVLLAFSVRRNVHELTEKGANPKLDIINGGKVVSIAAILFGHRALYSHGLALYNQQFWELRLENHFLDNAIMNATHLVDLFFVCSGVLAFLGVYKALEKSKSINFAQA
;
A
#
# COMPACT_ATOMS: atom_id res chain seq x y z
N GLY A 1 20.17 -11.99 -2.06
CA GLY A 1 21.40 -11.24 -1.93
C GLY A 1 21.77 -11.33 -0.49
N GLY A 2 22.37 -10.26 0.02
CA GLY A 2 22.70 -10.14 1.42
C GLY A 2 22.23 -8.81 1.98
N LEU A 3 22.64 -8.55 3.20
CA LEU A 3 22.30 -7.33 3.94
C LEU A 3 22.60 -6.04 3.16
N LEU A 4 23.73 -6.01 2.44
CA LEU A 4 24.12 -4.85 1.63
C LEU A 4 23.25 -4.63 0.39
N THR A 5 22.61 -5.67 -0.12
CA THR A 5 21.65 -5.57 -1.24
C THR A 5 20.23 -5.31 -0.76
N GLY A 6 20.04 -5.00 0.54
CA GLY A 6 18.76 -4.67 1.14
C GLY A 6 17.91 -5.87 1.56
N ASP A 7 18.48 -7.08 1.62
CA ASP A 7 17.82 -8.25 2.19
C ASP A 7 17.87 -8.19 3.72
N VAL A 8 17.03 -7.32 4.30
CA VAL A 8 17.04 -6.99 5.72
C VAL A 8 16.06 -7.82 6.55
N TYR A 9 15.29 -8.73 5.95
CA TYR A 9 14.31 -9.57 6.63
C TYR A 9 14.67 -11.05 6.57
N ALA A 10 14.75 -11.69 7.72
CA ALA A 10 14.85 -13.13 7.91
C ALA A 10 13.65 -13.63 8.71
N LEU A 11 12.52 -13.84 8.03
CA LEU A 11 11.21 -14.13 8.65
C LEU A 11 11.11 -15.51 9.32
N GLY A 12 12.07 -16.40 9.04
CA GLY A 12 12.12 -17.74 9.59
C GLY A 12 10.89 -18.58 9.24
N HIS A 13 10.68 -19.62 10.03
CA HIS A 13 9.64 -20.62 9.85
C HIS A 13 8.44 -20.30 10.73
N TYR A 14 7.58 -19.40 10.26
CA TYR A 14 6.43 -18.87 11.01
C TYR A 14 5.45 -19.98 11.43
N ASP A 15 4.88 -20.70 10.46
CA ASP A 15 3.89 -21.74 10.73
C ASP A 15 4.45 -22.88 11.59
N GLN A 16 5.70 -23.29 11.33
CA GLN A 16 6.33 -24.34 12.14
C GLN A 16 6.53 -23.89 13.59
N CYS A 17 6.89 -22.62 13.82
CA CYS A 17 7.06 -22.09 15.16
C CYS A 17 5.73 -22.08 15.93
N LEU A 18 4.65 -21.59 15.32
CA LEU A 18 3.33 -21.56 15.96
C LEU A 18 2.77 -22.97 16.20
N ALA A 19 3.08 -23.93 15.33
CA ALA A 19 2.67 -25.31 15.48
C ALA A 19 3.41 -26.07 16.61
N VAL A 20 4.45 -25.48 17.23
CA VAL A 20 5.16 -26.12 18.35
C VAL A 20 4.22 -26.27 19.54
N TYR A 21 3.96 -27.51 19.92
CA TYR A 21 3.26 -27.87 21.15
C TYR A 21 3.89 -29.11 21.79
N VAL A 22 4.31 -29.00 23.05
CA VAL A 22 4.86 -30.11 23.83
C VAL A 22 3.91 -30.38 25.02
N PRO A 23 3.11 -31.46 24.99
CA PRO A 23 2.09 -31.72 26.00
C PRO A 23 2.64 -31.86 27.42
N GLU A 24 3.81 -32.49 27.58
CA GLU A 24 4.40 -32.82 28.89
C GLU A 24 4.78 -31.57 29.69
N SER A 25 5.32 -30.56 29.01
CA SER A 25 5.73 -29.28 29.60
C SER A 25 4.70 -28.17 29.39
N ARG A 26 3.59 -28.46 28.68
CA ARG A 26 2.61 -27.47 28.19
C ARG A 26 3.27 -26.31 27.43
N LEU A 27 4.40 -26.57 26.79
CA LEU A 27 5.14 -25.56 26.04
C LEU A 27 4.44 -25.34 24.70
N ARG A 28 4.27 -24.08 24.35
CA ARG A 28 3.78 -23.64 23.04
C ARG A 28 4.79 -22.70 22.42
N GLY A 29 4.85 -22.67 21.09
CA GLY A 29 5.69 -21.72 20.37
C GLY A 29 5.08 -20.31 20.33
N GLN A 30 5.96 -19.33 20.30
CA GLN A 30 5.68 -17.93 20.01
C GLN A 30 6.71 -17.46 19.00
N HIS A 31 6.22 -16.95 17.87
CA HIS A 31 7.05 -16.34 16.85
C HIS A 31 7.17 -14.84 17.16
N CYS A 32 8.40 -14.32 17.18
CA CYS A 32 8.65 -12.89 17.37
C CYS A 32 9.65 -12.38 16.34
N LEU A 33 9.38 -11.21 15.74
CA LEU A 33 10.34 -10.50 14.89
C LEU A 33 11.20 -9.55 15.74
N ALA A 34 12.46 -9.90 15.95
CA ALA A 34 13.45 -9.05 16.59
C ALA A 34 14.12 -8.13 15.56
N THR A 35 14.46 -6.91 15.97
CA THR A 35 15.17 -5.93 15.14
C THR A 35 16.54 -5.64 15.74
N LEU A 36 17.59 -5.81 14.93
CA LEU A 36 18.97 -5.54 15.27
C LEU A 36 19.35 -4.28 14.54
N ARG A 37 19.61 -3.23 15.31
CA ARG A 37 20.30 -2.05 14.81
C ARG A 37 21.79 -2.21 15.03
N TYR A 38 22.57 -2.16 13.96
CA TYR A 38 24.02 -2.27 14.04
C TYR A 38 24.71 -1.04 13.43
N ALA A 39 25.83 -0.64 14.02
CA ALA A 39 26.62 0.51 13.60
C ALA A 39 28.11 0.30 13.93
N PRO A 40 29.03 0.98 13.22
CA PRO A 40 30.42 1.02 13.65
C PRO A 40 30.55 1.84 14.92
N SER A 41 31.44 1.46 15.84
CA SER A 41 31.78 2.34 16.96
C SER A 41 32.27 3.70 16.43
N PRO A 42 32.02 4.82 17.15
CA PRO A 42 32.54 6.13 16.78
C PRO A 42 34.08 6.15 16.61
N SER A 43 34.78 5.25 17.30
CA SER A 43 36.24 5.08 17.19
C SER A 43 36.68 4.42 15.88
N VAL A 44 35.82 3.60 15.27
CA VAL A 44 36.10 2.82 14.05
C VAL A 44 35.74 3.63 12.79
N TYR A 45 34.57 4.26 12.78
CA TYR A 45 34.13 5.04 11.62
C TYR A 45 33.31 6.28 12.04
N PRO A 46 33.97 7.38 12.48
CA PRO A 46 33.30 8.58 12.97
C PRO A 46 32.33 9.20 11.94
N ARG A 47 32.65 9.08 10.65
CA ARG A 47 31.84 9.64 9.54
C ARG A 47 30.43 9.02 9.46
N TYR A 48 30.20 7.84 10.05
CA TYR A 48 28.87 7.23 10.12
C TYR A 48 27.84 8.14 10.79
N TYR A 49 28.27 8.88 11.82
CA TYR A 49 27.39 9.69 12.67
C TYR A 49 27.21 11.13 12.16
N SER A 50 27.77 11.48 11.00
CA SER A 50 27.44 12.76 10.36
C SER A 50 25.99 12.77 9.89
N PRO A 51 25.36 13.94 9.72
CA PRO A 51 23.98 14.04 9.25
C PRO A 51 23.73 13.17 7.99
N PRO A 52 22.57 12.51 7.90
CA PRO A 52 22.22 11.71 6.73
C PRO A 52 22.02 12.60 5.50
N ASN A 53 22.42 12.10 4.33
CA ASN A 53 22.15 12.80 3.08
C ASN A 53 20.65 12.76 2.74
N SER A 54 20.16 13.80 2.08
CA SER A 54 18.79 13.86 1.55
C SER A 54 18.54 12.88 0.41
N THR A 55 19.60 12.58 -0.36
CA THR A 55 19.56 11.74 -1.55
C THR A 55 20.60 10.64 -1.39
N PHE A 56 20.24 9.41 -1.72
CA PHE A 56 21.18 8.30 -1.76
C PHE A 56 21.81 8.21 -3.14
N PHE A 57 23.13 8.05 -3.18
CA PHE A 57 23.85 7.64 -4.38
C PHE A 57 24.58 6.36 -4.02
N GLU A 58 24.50 5.35 -4.89
CA GLU A 58 25.20 4.09 -4.68
C GLU A 58 26.70 4.38 -4.52
N PRO A 59 27.31 4.03 -3.38
CA PRO A 59 28.73 4.25 -3.16
C PRO A 59 29.58 3.46 -4.16
N PRO A 60 30.77 3.95 -4.53
CA PRO A 60 31.76 3.19 -5.28
C PRO A 60 32.04 1.81 -4.64
N ILE A 61 32.47 0.83 -5.45
CA ILE A 61 32.73 -0.55 -4.98
C ILE A 61 33.83 -0.58 -3.90
N ASP A 62 34.77 0.36 -3.94
CA ASP A 62 35.87 0.51 -2.99
C ASP A 62 35.51 1.35 -1.75
N ALA A 63 34.30 1.91 -1.70
CA ALA A 63 33.84 2.67 -0.54
C ALA A 63 33.69 1.77 0.70
N PRO A 64 33.96 2.31 1.91
CA PRO A 64 33.70 1.58 3.14
C PRO A 64 32.25 1.12 3.23
N VAL A 65 32.03 -0.10 3.71
CA VAL A 65 30.68 -0.69 3.87
C VAL A 65 29.72 0.22 4.65
N TRP A 66 30.25 1.02 5.58
CA TRP A 66 29.50 1.94 6.40
C TRP A 66 28.84 3.08 5.63
N ASP A 67 29.40 3.49 4.49
CA ASP A 67 28.78 4.52 3.64
C ASP A 67 27.50 3.98 2.98
N LYS A 68 27.42 2.66 2.75
CA LYS A 68 26.24 1.99 2.22
C LYS A 68 25.22 1.61 3.29
N VAL A 69 25.69 1.24 4.48
CA VAL A 69 24.82 0.87 5.61
C VAL A 69 24.16 2.10 6.26
N LYS A 70 24.83 3.25 6.19
CA LYS A 70 24.36 4.50 6.80
C LYS A 70 22.96 4.86 6.32
N ALA A 71 22.09 5.19 7.27
CA ALA A 71 20.75 5.66 7.01
C ALA A 71 20.74 6.94 6.15
N THR A 72 19.81 7.01 5.20
CA THR A 72 19.52 8.20 4.40
C THR A 72 18.13 8.76 4.74
N LEU A 73 17.87 10.01 4.33
CA LEU A 73 16.53 10.59 4.38
C LEU A 73 15.72 10.30 3.11
N ASP A 74 16.31 9.56 2.17
CA ASP A 74 15.68 9.19 0.91
C ASP A 74 14.65 8.07 1.17
N PRO A 75 13.35 8.31 0.97
CA PRO A 75 12.31 7.32 1.23
C PRO A 75 12.36 6.13 0.25
N GLY A 76 13.04 6.27 -0.89
CA GLY A 76 13.20 5.20 -1.87
C GLY A 76 14.24 4.16 -1.48
N VAL A 77 14.99 4.38 -0.39
CA VAL A 77 16.14 3.56 -0.01
C VAL A 77 15.89 2.81 1.30
N THR A 78 16.16 1.53 1.28
CA THR A 78 15.95 0.65 2.42
C THR A 78 17.03 0.87 3.47
N ARG A 79 16.59 0.95 4.73
CA ARG A 79 17.45 1.07 5.91
C ARG A 79 18.24 -0.22 6.11
N ARG A 80 19.53 -0.19 5.72
CA ARG A 80 20.44 -1.34 5.82
C ARG A 80 21.04 -1.53 7.20
N ASP A 81 21.03 -0.50 8.06
CA ASP A 81 21.47 -0.57 9.45
C ASP A 81 20.50 -1.30 10.39
N LEU A 82 19.33 -1.69 9.86
CA LEU A 82 18.31 -2.48 10.55
C LEU A 82 18.24 -3.86 9.92
N PHE A 83 18.35 -4.90 10.75
CA PHE A 83 18.15 -6.28 10.35
C PHE A 83 17.04 -6.90 11.19
N HIS A 84 16.01 -7.41 10.54
CA HIS A 84 14.86 -8.02 11.17
C HIS A 84 14.97 -9.53 11.05
N TRP A 85 14.91 -10.25 12.16
CA TRP A 85 14.93 -11.70 12.14
C TRP A 85 13.93 -12.30 13.12
N ALA A 86 13.37 -13.43 12.72
CA ALA A 86 12.45 -14.16 13.55
C ALA A 86 13.20 -15.01 14.59
N VAL A 87 12.65 -15.01 15.81
CA VAL A 87 13.01 -15.94 16.87
C VAL A 87 11.77 -16.72 17.27
N CYS A 88 11.94 -18.04 17.38
CA CYS A 88 10.93 -18.91 17.94
C CYS A 88 11.27 -19.19 19.40
N VAL A 89 10.38 -18.79 20.31
CA VAL A 89 10.56 -18.92 21.75
C VAL A 89 9.32 -19.55 22.39
N PRO A 90 9.40 -20.04 23.63
CA PRO A 90 8.22 -20.47 24.37
C PRO A 90 7.23 -19.32 24.56
N ALA A 91 5.93 -19.60 24.42
CA ALA A 91 4.84 -18.63 24.60
C ALA A 91 4.69 -18.08 26.03
N SER A 92 5.41 -18.67 26.98
CA SER A 92 5.54 -18.16 28.35
C SER A 92 6.54 -17.00 28.47
N CYS A 93 7.39 -16.78 27.48
CA CYS A 93 8.36 -15.68 27.49
C CYS A 93 7.66 -14.34 27.28
N SER A 94 7.99 -13.34 28.09
CA SER A 94 7.56 -11.97 27.83
C SER A 94 8.43 -11.35 26.72
N VAL A 95 7.88 -10.34 26.02
CA VAL A 95 8.63 -9.56 25.02
C VAL A 95 9.91 -8.96 25.62
N HIS A 96 9.84 -8.52 26.88
CA HIS A 96 10.99 -7.99 27.61
C HIS A 96 12.08 -9.06 27.79
N ASP A 97 11.72 -10.29 28.17
CA ASP A 97 12.68 -11.37 28.37
C ASP A 97 13.42 -11.71 27.08
N ILE A 98 12.69 -11.75 25.97
CA ILE A 98 13.25 -11.99 24.63
C ILE A 98 14.26 -10.89 24.29
N GLN A 99 13.85 -9.61 24.39
CA GLN A 99 14.72 -8.48 24.10
C GLN A 99 15.96 -8.46 25.01
N HIS A 100 15.79 -8.73 26.30
CA HIS A 100 16.87 -8.75 27.27
C HIS A 100 17.87 -9.87 26.99
N SER A 101 17.38 -11.10 26.77
CA SER A 101 18.22 -12.27 26.47
C SER A 101 19.02 -12.10 25.17
N LEU A 102 18.38 -11.57 24.12
CA LEU A 102 19.06 -11.29 22.85
C LEU A 102 20.10 -10.17 23.01
N SER A 103 19.77 -9.11 23.73
CA SER A 103 20.69 -7.99 23.98
C SER A 103 21.93 -8.44 24.76
N LEU A 104 21.75 -9.24 25.81
CA LEU A 104 22.85 -9.78 26.61
C LEU A 104 23.78 -10.68 25.79
N THR A 105 23.24 -11.41 24.81
CA THR A 105 24.00 -12.33 23.98
C THR A 105 24.72 -11.61 22.84
N LEU A 106 24.04 -10.72 22.13
CA LEU A 106 24.56 -10.09 20.91
C LEU A 106 25.47 -8.90 21.20
N LYS A 107 25.14 -8.05 22.18
CA LYS A 107 25.90 -6.82 22.44
C LYS A 107 27.40 -7.08 22.69
N PRO A 108 27.81 -8.06 23.54
CA PRO A 108 29.22 -8.34 23.76
C PRO A 108 29.95 -8.81 22.50
N VAL A 109 29.28 -9.59 21.63
CA VAL A 109 29.86 -10.09 20.38
C VAL A 109 30.19 -8.93 19.45
N PHE A 110 29.23 -8.02 19.24
CA PHE A 110 29.44 -6.85 18.37
C PHE A 110 30.50 -5.89 18.93
N THR A 111 30.47 -5.62 20.24
CA THR A 111 31.43 -4.70 20.87
C THR A 111 32.87 -5.20 20.77
N ARG A 112 33.10 -6.52 20.84
CA ARG A 112 34.44 -7.11 20.63
C ARG A 112 35.02 -6.82 19.24
N HIS A 113 34.15 -6.59 18.25
CA HIS A 113 34.54 -6.25 16.88
C HIS A 113 34.45 -4.75 16.59
N GLY A 114 34.36 -3.90 17.61
CA GLY A 114 34.27 -2.44 17.44
C GLY A 114 32.93 -1.99 16.84
N LEU A 115 31.87 -2.77 17.05
CA LEU A 115 30.52 -2.45 16.58
C LEU A 115 29.58 -2.18 17.75
N GLU A 116 28.61 -1.32 17.52
CA GLU A 116 27.49 -1.07 18.42
C GLU A 116 26.27 -1.85 17.91
N ALA A 117 25.61 -2.57 18.81
CA ALA A 117 24.41 -3.32 18.52
C ALA A 117 23.32 -2.99 19.54
N THR A 118 22.12 -2.71 19.05
CA THR A 118 20.90 -2.53 19.86
C THR A 118 19.83 -3.45 19.34
N VAL A 119 19.21 -4.22 20.23
CA VAL A 119 18.12 -5.13 19.89
C VAL A 119 16.81 -4.57 20.43
N THR A 120 15.78 -4.55 19.59
CA THR A 120 14.43 -4.17 19.96
C THR A 120 13.43 -5.24 19.51
N VAL A 121 12.46 -5.55 20.34
CA VAL A 121 11.37 -6.49 20.02
C VAL A 121 10.05 -5.77 20.24
N ASP A 122 9.25 -5.62 19.18
CA ASP A 122 7.94 -4.98 19.27
C ASP A 122 6.88 -6.03 19.60
N PRO A 123 6.03 -5.82 20.63
CA PRO A 123 4.92 -6.71 20.93
C PRO A 123 3.99 -6.98 19.74
N GLN A 124 3.84 -6.04 18.80
CA GLN A 124 2.98 -6.20 17.63
C GLN A 124 3.49 -7.25 16.64
N TYR A 125 4.80 -7.55 16.67
CA TYR A 125 5.41 -8.57 15.82
C TYR A 125 5.70 -9.87 16.57
N CYS A 126 5.01 -10.09 17.70
CA CYS A 126 5.06 -11.31 18.48
C CYS A 126 3.68 -11.99 18.46
N GLN A 127 3.63 -13.24 18.01
CA GLN A 127 2.39 -13.97 17.78
C GLN A 127 2.45 -15.39 18.36
N LYS A 128 1.33 -15.86 18.91
CA LYS A 128 1.10 -17.20 19.45
C LYS A 128 -0.02 -17.88 18.67
N ALA A 129 -0.05 -19.21 18.68
CA ALA A 129 -1.09 -19.98 17.99
C ALA A 129 -2.52 -19.69 18.50
N ASP A 130 -2.64 -19.33 19.78
CA ASP A 130 -3.90 -19.03 20.45
C ASP A 130 -4.14 -17.51 20.58
N ASP A 131 -3.30 -16.66 19.96
CA ASP A 131 -3.61 -15.23 19.92
C ASP A 131 -4.89 -15.06 19.10
N ASP A 132 -5.91 -14.48 19.72
CA ASP A 132 -7.12 -14.06 19.03
C ASP A 132 -6.71 -13.20 17.83
N GLU A 133 -7.37 -13.40 16.68
CA GLU A 133 -7.14 -12.57 15.49
C GLU A 133 -7.07 -11.09 15.90
N ILE A 134 -5.98 -10.41 15.51
CA ILE A 134 -5.76 -9.00 15.87
C ILE A 134 -7.08 -8.24 15.63
N PRO A 135 -7.67 -7.62 16.66
CA PRO A 135 -8.99 -7.06 16.54
C PRO A 135 -8.98 -6.06 15.40
N PRO A 136 -9.93 -6.14 14.46
CA PRO A 136 -9.90 -5.33 13.26
C PRO A 136 -9.89 -3.85 13.65
N SER A 137 -8.96 -3.09 13.06
CA SER A 137 -8.89 -1.66 13.32
C SER A 137 -10.20 -0.97 12.91
N VAL A 138 -10.53 0.14 13.57
CA VAL A 138 -11.72 0.96 13.22
C VAL A 138 -11.70 1.32 11.73
N GLY A 139 -10.52 1.60 11.16
CA GLY A 139 -10.34 1.87 9.74
C GLY A 139 -10.70 0.68 8.85
N PHE A 140 -10.28 -0.54 9.23
CA PHE A 140 -10.62 -1.75 8.49
C PHE A 140 -12.13 -2.02 8.51
N ILE A 141 -12.78 -1.88 9.66
CA ILE A 141 -14.24 -2.03 9.79
C ILE A 141 -14.94 -0.98 8.94
N SER A 142 -14.50 0.28 9.02
CA SER A 142 -15.10 1.40 8.29
C SER A 142 -15.06 1.19 6.77
N ILE A 143 -13.90 0.80 6.23
CA ILE A 143 -13.75 0.53 4.78
C ILE A 143 -14.63 -0.65 4.35
N ARG A 144 -14.67 -1.73 5.15
CA ARG A 144 -15.55 -2.88 4.86
C ARG A 144 -17.02 -2.48 4.78
N VAL A 145 -17.49 -1.69 5.74
CA VAL A 145 -18.89 -1.21 5.77
C VAL A 145 -19.20 -0.34 4.54
N VAL A 146 -18.31 0.59 4.20
CA VAL A 146 -18.50 1.47 3.03
C VAL A 146 -18.54 0.66 1.73
N ILE A 147 -17.61 -0.29 1.54
CA ILE A 147 -17.58 -1.15 0.35
C ILE A 147 -18.86 -2.00 0.27
N LEU A 148 -19.27 -2.61 1.39
CA LEU A 148 -20.47 -3.42 1.43
C LEU A 148 -21.73 -2.60 1.09
N LEU A 149 -21.83 -1.38 1.61
CA LEU A 149 -22.94 -0.47 1.29
C LEU A 149 -22.95 -0.08 -0.20
N LEU A 150 -21.78 0.22 -0.78
CA LEU A 150 -21.68 0.50 -2.22
C LEU A 150 -22.09 -0.70 -3.09
N VAL A 151 -21.67 -1.91 -2.71
CA VAL A 151 -22.08 -3.15 -3.40
C VAL A 151 -23.59 -3.36 -3.32
N ILE A 152 -24.19 -3.11 -2.16
CA ILE A 152 -25.64 -3.21 -1.98
C ILE A 152 -26.36 -2.18 -2.85
N ILE A 153 -25.96 -0.91 -2.81
CA ILE A 153 -26.57 0.17 -3.61
C ILE A 153 -26.44 -0.15 -5.10
N ALA A 154 -25.25 -0.57 -5.56
CA ALA A 154 -25.03 -0.96 -6.96
C ALA A 154 -25.89 -2.16 -7.37
N GLY A 155 -26.03 -3.17 -6.49
CA GLY A 155 -26.90 -4.32 -6.71
C GLY A 155 -28.37 -3.92 -6.85
N VAL A 156 -28.88 -3.11 -5.91
CA VAL A 156 -30.26 -2.59 -5.94
C VAL A 156 -30.50 -1.75 -7.19
N ALA A 157 -29.59 -0.83 -7.51
CA ALA A 157 -29.67 -0.01 -8.71
C ALA A 157 -29.69 -0.85 -10.00
N THR A 158 -28.85 -1.88 -10.09
CA THR A 158 -28.77 -2.76 -11.26
C THR A 158 -30.02 -3.62 -11.41
N VAL A 159 -30.59 -4.13 -10.31
CA VAL A 159 -31.86 -4.86 -10.33
C VAL A 159 -33.00 -3.93 -10.73
N TYR A 160 -33.08 -2.73 -10.14
CA TYR A 160 -34.08 -1.72 -10.50
C TYR A 160 -34.01 -1.36 -11.99
N ASP A 161 -32.81 -1.09 -12.52
CA ASP A 161 -32.56 -0.81 -13.94
C ASP A 161 -32.95 -1.99 -14.86
N TYR A 162 -32.78 -3.23 -14.41
CA TYR A 162 -33.19 -4.41 -15.17
C TYR A 162 -34.70 -4.64 -15.17
N VAL A 163 -35.36 -4.45 -14.03
CA VAL A 163 -36.76 -4.81 -13.81
C VAL A 163 -37.73 -3.71 -14.23
N MET A 164 -37.40 -2.44 -14.00
CA MET A 164 -38.30 -1.31 -14.25
C MET A 164 -38.85 -1.19 -15.66
N PRO A 165 -38.10 -1.50 -16.74
CA PRO A 165 -38.66 -1.49 -18.10
C PRO A 165 -39.89 -2.38 -18.28
N PHE A 166 -40.05 -3.43 -17.47
CA PHE A 166 -41.18 -4.36 -17.53
C PHE A 166 -42.43 -3.87 -16.78
N TYR A 167 -42.30 -2.91 -15.87
CA TYR A 167 -43.38 -2.43 -14.99
C TYR A 167 -43.78 -0.97 -15.28
N ARG A 168 -43.15 -0.33 -16.28
CA ARG A 168 -43.30 1.10 -16.61
C ARG A 168 -44.59 1.39 -17.38
N ASP A 169 -45.75 0.99 -16.83
CA ASP A 169 -47.07 1.27 -17.39
C ASP A 169 -47.85 2.34 -16.60
N GLN A 170 -47.34 2.82 -15.45
CA GLN A 170 -47.98 3.89 -14.68
C GLN A 170 -47.04 5.03 -14.32
N LYS A 171 -47.43 6.21 -14.81
CA LYS A 171 -46.73 7.50 -14.70
C LYS A 171 -46.97 8.11 -13.31
N PHE A 172 -46.01 7.96 -12.39
CA PHE A 172 -45.97 8.71 -11.13
C PHE A 172 -44.86 9.77 -11.21
N GLU A 173 -45.18 10.92 -11.80
CA GLU A 173 -44.27 12.06 -11.94
C GLU A 173 -44.34 12.95 -10.69
N SER A 174 -43.41 12.74 -9.76
CA SER A 174 -42.97 13.79 -8.85
C SER A 174 -41.50 14.13 -9.16
N SER A 175 -41.16 15.41 -9.20
CA SER A 175 -39.80 15.88 -9.54
C SER A 175 -38.73 15.31 -8.60
N LEU A 176 -39.09 15.03 -7.35
CA LEU A 176 -38.23 14.40 -6.36
C LEU A 176 -37.95 12.92 -6.66
N ALA A 177 -38.95 12.19 -7.16
CA ALA A 177 -38.80 10.79 -7.59
C ALA A 177 -37.86 10.71 -8.80
N GLU A 178 -37.97 11.64 -9.76
CA GLU A 178 -37.12 11.68 -10.96
C GLU A 178 -35.64 11.90 -10.61
N VAL A 179 -35.34 12.79 -9.66
CA VAL A 179 -33.95 13.02 -9.20
C VAL A 179 -33.41 11.80 -8.45
N SER A 180 -34.20 11.23 -7.54
CA SER A 180 -33.78 10.04 -6.78
C SER A 180 -33.56 8.81 -7.67
N GLU A 181 -34.36 8.67 -8.73
CA GLU A 181 -34.22 7.62 -9.73
C GLU A 181 -32.93 7.80 -10.54
N LYS A 182 -32.63 9.03 -10.99
CA LYS A 182 -31.36 9.32 -11.69
C LYS A 182 -30.15 9.03 -10.81
N VAL A 183 -30.19 9.43 -9.54
CA VAL A 183 -29.11 9.17 -8.57
C VAL A 183 -28.95 7.66 -8.34
N LEU A 184 -30.05 6.92 -8.18
CA LEU A 184 -29.98 5.47 -8.01
C LEU A 184 -29.41 4.78 -9.25
N LEU A 185 -29.90 5.14 -10.44
CA LEU A 185 -29.46 4.56 -11.72
C LEU A 185 -27.99 4.88 -12.03
N ALA A 186 -27.41 5.95 -11.47
CA ALA A 186 -25.98 6.23 -11.59
C ALA A 186 -25.10 5.13 -10.97
N PHE A 187 -25.63 4.32 -10.04
CA PHE A 187 -24.94 3.16 -9.47
C PHE A 187 -25.23 1.84 -10.21
N SER A 188 -26.07 1.82 -11.26
CA SER A 188 -26.37 0.61 -12.03
C SER A 188 -25.12 0.15 -12.78
N VAL A 189 -24.64 -1.06 -12.49
CA VAL A 189 -23.50 -1.65 -13.18
C VAL A 189 -23.83 -1.88 -14.65
N ARG A 190 -25.05 -2.34 -14.95
CA ARG A 190 -25.50 -2.60 -16.33
C ARG A 190 -25.41 -1.33 -17.17
N ARG A 191 -25.98 -0.23 -16.67
CA ARG A 191 -26.00 1.05 -17.38
C ARG A 191 -24.61 1.64 -17.54
N ASN A 192 -23.81 1.64 -16.47
CA ASN A 192 -22.43 2.12 -16.54
C ASN A 192 -21.58 1.31 -17.53
N VAL A 193 -21.69 -0.02 -17.57
CA VAL A 193 -20.97 -0.85 -18.54
C VAL A 193 -21.42 -0.55 -19.97
N HIS A 194 -22.72 -0.36 -20.18
CA HIS A 194 -23.25 0.04 -21.49
C HIS A 194 -22.69 1.41 -21.91
N GLU A 195 -22.81 2.43 -21.06
CA GLU A 195 -22.30 3.78 -21.33
C GLU A 195 -20.78 3.82 -21.54
N LEU A 196 -20.02 2.95 -20.86
CA LEU A 196 -18.56 2.81 -21.06
C LEU A 196 -18.18 2.13 -22.38
N THR A 197 -19.09 1.35 -22.99
CA THR A 197 -18.84 0.59 -24.23
C THR A 197 -19.49 1.22 -25.45
N GLU A 198 -20.46 2.12 -25.27
CA GLU A 198 -21.07 2.88 -26.34
C GLU A 198 -20.12 3.91 -26.95
N LYS A 199 -20.31 4.19 -28.24
CA LYS A 199 -19.58 5.26 -28.92
C LYS A 199 -20.06 6.61 -28.38
N GLY A 200 -19.13 7.49 -28.02
CA GLY A 200 -19.49 8.80 -27.50
C GLY A 200 -20.16 9.68 -28.56
N ALA A 201 -20.99 10.61 -28.10
CA ALA A 201 -21.69 11.56 -28.98
C ALA A 201 -20.74 12.49 -29.77
N ASN A 202 -19.47 12.59 -29.36
CA ASN A 202 -18.43 13.33 -30.08
C ASN A 202 -17.18 12.46 -30.23
N PRO A 203 -16.91 11.91 -31.43
CA PRO A 203 -15.78 11.01 -31.65
C PRO A 203 -14.41 11.67 -31.39
N LYS A 204 -14.34 13.01 -31.33
CA LYS A 204 -13.11 13.73 -30.95
C LYS A 204 -12.80 13.66 -29.45
N LEU A 205 -13.80 13.43 -28.60
CA LEU A 205 -13.65 13.34 -27.15
C LEU A 205 -13.48 11.90 -26.66
N ASP A 206 -13.75 10.91 -27.52
CA ASP A 206 -13.58 9.49 -27.21
C ASP A 206 -12.14 9.13 -26.84
N ILE A 207 -11.14 9.82 -27.42
CA ILE A 207 -9.72 9.66 -27.03
C ILE A 207 -9.48 10.02 -25.56
N ILE A 208 -10.20 10.99 -25.01
CA ILE A 208 -10.07 11.41 -23.61
C ILE A 208 -10.70 10.35 -22.70
N ASN A 209 -11.83 9.77 -23.10
CA ASN A 209 -12.46 8.67 -22.38
C ASN A 209 -11.57 7.40 -22.39
N GLY A 210 -10.97 7.07 -23.54
CA GLY A 210 -9.96 6.01 -23.61
C GLY A 210 -8.75 6.28 -22.73
N GLY A 211 -8.27 7.53 -22.70
CA GLY A 211 -7.20 7.97 -21.81
C GLY A 211 -7.51 7.73 -20.33
N LYS A 212 -8.75 8.00 -19.88
CA LYS A 212 -9.19 7.71 -18.51
C LYS A 212 -9.13 6.23 -18.16
N VAL A 213 -9.55 5.35 -19.07
CA VAL A 213 -9.51 3.89 -18.86
C VAL A 213 -8.07 3.42 -18.69
N VAL A 214 -7.16 3.90 -19.56
CA VAL A 214 -5.73 3.60 -19.45
C VAL A 214 -5.15 4.14 -18.14
N SER A 215 -5.48 5.37 -17.75
CA SER A 215 -5.03 5.94 -16.48
C SER A 215 -5.50 5.12 -15.27
N ILE A 216 -6.77 4.72 -15.22
CA ILE A 216 -7.30 3.89 -14.12
C ILE A 216 -6.60 2.52 -14.08
N ALA A 217 -6.41 1.88 -15.24
CA ALA A 217 -5.70 0.59 -15.30
C ALA A 217 -4.26 0.71 -14.80
N ALA A 218 -3.55 1.77 -15.17
CA ALA A 218 -2.19 2.04 -14.71
C ALA A 218 -2.14 2.34 -13.20
N ILE A 219 -3.12 3.07 -12.66
CA ILE A 219 -3.25 3.33 -11.22
C ILE A 219 -3.45 2.02 -10.44
N LEU A 220 -4.34 1.14 -10.91
CA LEU A 220 -4.59 -0.16 -10.25
C LEU A 220 -3.34 -1.04 -10.27
N PHE A 221 -2.62 -1.07 -11.39
CA PHE A 221 -1.35 -1.77 -11.49
C PHE A 221 -0.30 -1.17 -10.53
N GLY A 222 -0.18 0.16 -10.47
CA GLY A 222 0.70 0.86 -9.55
C GLY A 222 0.44 0.54 -8.08
N HIS A 223 -0.83 0.49 -7.65
CA HIS A 223 -1.19 0.08 -6.28
C HIS A 223 -0.75 -1.36 -5.99
N ARG A 224 -0.99 -2.29 -6.92
CA ARG A 224 -0.57 -3.68 -6.75
C ARG A 224 0.96 -3.81 -6.67
N ALA A 225 1.68 -3.06 -7.50
CA ALA A 225 3.13 -2.99 -7.46
C ALA A 225 3.61 -2.43 -6.12
N LEU A 226 3.07 -1.30 -5.66
CA LEU A 226 3.43 -0.68 -4.37
C LEU A 226 3.29 -1.65 -3.20
N TYR A 227 2.16 -2.35 -3.08
CA TYR A 227 1.97 -3.36 -2.03
C TYR A 227 2.97 -4.51 -2.14
N SER A 228 3.32 -4.93 -3.35
CA SER A 228 4.29 -6.00 -3.58
C SER A 228 5.71 -5.55 -3.21
N HIS A 229 6.06 -4.29 -3.48
CA HIS A 229 7.34 -3.69 -3.11
C HIS A 229 7.48 -3.36 -1.62
N GLY A 230 6.37 -3.18 -0.90
CA GLY A 230 6.35 -3.02 0.55
C GLY A 230 6.60 -4.31 1.34
N LEU A 231 6.67 -5.46 0.68
CA LEU A 231 6.98 -6.75 1.31
C LEU A 231 8.50 -6.98 1.37
N ALA A 232 8.91 -8.02 2.12
CA ALA A 232 10.30 -8.48 2.17
C ALA A 232 10.74 -9.03 0.81
N LEU A 233 11.21 -8.15 -0.07
CA LEU A 233 11.72 -8.50 -1.38
C LEU A 233 13.18 -8.95 -1.32
N TYR A 234 13.49 -9.94 -2.16
CA TYR A 234 14.86 -10.34 -2.41
C TYR A 234 15.56 -9.33 -3.32
N ASN A 235 16.78 -8.93 -2.96
CA ASN A 235 17.62 -7.97 -3.68
C ASN A 235 16.95 -6.61 -3.88
N GLN A 236 16.53 -5.99 -2.79
CA GLN A 236 15.86 -4.69 -2.79
C GLN A 236 16.65 -3.59 -3.51
N GLN A 237 17.99 -3.65 -3.46
CA GLN A 237 18.87 -2.73 -4.20
C GLN A 237 18.59 -2.71 -5.72
N PHE A 238 18.22 -3.85 -6.32
CA PHE A 238 17.86 -3.89 -7.74
C PHE A 238 16.67 -2.96 -8.03
N TRP A 239 15.68 -2.96 -7.16
CA TRP A 239 14.48 -2.12 -7.31
C TRP A 239 14.79 -0.65 -7.04
N GLU A 240 15.60 -0.35 -6.02
CA GLU A 240 16.06 1.01 -5.74
C GLU A 240 16.73 1.62 -6.98
N LEU A 241 17.71 0.93 -7.56
CA LEU A 241 18.41 1.37 -8.77
C LEU A 241 17.51 1.39 -10.01
N ARG A 242 16.58 0.44 -10.13
CA ARG A 242 15.67 0.38 -11.28
C ARG A 242 14.70 1.55 -11.27
N LEU A 243 14.13 1.90 -10.12
CA LEU A 243 13.23 3.04 -9.98
C LEU A 243 13.95 4.38 -10.16
N GLU A 244 15.24 4.45 -9.86
CA GLU A 244 16.07 5.63 -10.16
C GLU A 244 16.36 5.76 -11.67
N ASN A 245 16.75 4.67 -12.33
CA ASN A 245 17.29 4.72 -13.70
C ASN A 245 16.24 4.49 -14.81
N HIS A 246 15.10 3.86 -14.52
CA HIS A 246 14.05 3.60 -15.51
C HIS A 246 12.87 4.56 -15.36
N PHE A 247 12.76 5.51 -16.29
CA PHE A 247 11.69 6.50 -16.34
C PHE A 247 10.28 5.88 -16.28
N LEU A 248 10.02 4.82 -17.04
CA LEU A 248 8.69 4.19 -17.08
C LEU A 248 8.34 3.54 -15.73
N ASP A 249 9.27 2.84 -15.10
CA ASP A 249 9.04 2.20 -13.81
C ASP A 249 8.88 3.25 -12.70
N ASN A 250 9.66 4.33 -12.75
CA ASN A 250 9.51 5.49 -11.88
C ASN A 250 8.14 6.16 -12.05
N ALA A 251 7.69 6.38 -13.29
CA ALA A 251 6.40 6.99 -13.61
C ALA A 251 5.22 6.14 -13.13
N ILE A 252 5.33 4.81 -13.20
CA ILE A 252 4.31 3.88 -12.70
C ILE A 252 4.26 3.90 -11.17
N MET A 253 5.42 3.92 -10.50
CA MET A 253 5.48 3.98 -9.03
C MET A 253 5.06 5.33 -8.47
N ASN A 254 5.27 6.42 -9.22
CA ASN A 254 4.71 7.75 -8.95
C ASN A 254 3.28 7.88 -9.48
N ALA A 255 2.42 6.90 -9.15
CA ALA A 255 1.05 6.80 -9.64
C ALA A 255 0.18 8.04 -9.32
N THR A 256 0.59 8.89 -8.38
CA THR A 256 -0.07 10.17 -8.09
C THR A 256 -0.16 11.08 -9.31
N HIS A 257 0.86 11.12 -10.17
CA HIS A 257 0.81 11.92 -11.39
C HIS A 257 -0.20 11.37 -12.42
N LEU A 258 -0.44 10.05 -12.42
CA LEU A 258 -1.47 9.43 -13.26
C LEU A 258 -2.87 9.76 -12.77
N VAL A 259 -3.04 9.92 -11.45
CA VAL A 259 -4.28 10.39 -10.84
C VAL A 259 -4.56 11.84 -11.23
N ASP A 260 -3.54 12.72 -11.22
CA ASP A 260 -3.67 14.10 -11.67
C ASP A 260 -4.11 14.19 -13.13
N LEU A 261 -3.52 13.37 -14.01
CA LEU A 261 -3.93 13.28 -15.41
C LEU A 261 -5.40 12.87 -15.54
N PHE A 262 -5.83 11.87 -14.78
CA PHE A 262 -7.24 11.45 -14.76
C PHE A 262 -8.17 12.59 -14.33
N PHE A 263 -7.80 13.36 -13.30
CA PHE A 263 -8.59 14.51 -12.85
C PHE A 263 -8.62 15.65 -13.87
N VAL A 264 -7.50 15.96 -14.53
CA VAL A 264 -7.46 16.96 -15.59
C VAL A 264 -8.36 16.54 -16.76
N CYS A 265 -8.24 15.31 -17.25
CA CYS A 265 -9.10 14.78 -18.31
C CYS A 265 -10.58 14.82 -17.93
N SER A 266 -10.90 14.49 -16.67
CA SER A 266 -12.27 14.53 -16.14
C SER A 266 -12.80 15.96 -16.01
N GLY A 267 -11.99 16.87 -15.48
CA GLY A 267 -12.34 18.29 -15.33
C GLY A 267 -12.54 18.99 -16.68
N VAL A 268 -11.69 18.70 -17.68
CA VAL A 268 -11.87 19.24 -19.04
C VAL A 268 -13.19 18.79 -19.65
N LEU A 269 -13.54 17.51 -19.53
CA LEU A 269 -14.82 17.00 -20.05
C LEU A 269 -16.02 17.60 -19.32
N ALA A 270 -15.95 17.72 -17.99
CA ALA A 270 -16.99 18.37 -17.22
C ALA A 270 -17.17 19.84 -17.64
N PHE A 271 -16.06 20.58 -17.80
CA PHE A 271 -16.08 21.95 -18.28
C PHE A 271 -16.72 22.08 -19.67
N LEU A 272 -16.32 21.22 -20.62
CA LEU A 272 -16.90 21.24 -21.97
C LEU A 272 -18.40 20.93 -21.97
N GLY A 273 -18.85 20.03 -21.09
CA GLY A 273 -20.27 19.74 -20.88
C GLY A 273 -21.05 20.96 -20.38
N VAL A 274 -20.55 21.60 -19.31
CA VAL A 274 -21.17 22.80 -18.74
C VAL A 274 -21.14 23.97 -19.71
N TYR A 275 -20.02 24.20 -20.41
CA TYR A 275 -19.86 25.26 -21.40
C TYR A 275 -20.88 25.13 -22.53
N LYS A 276 -21.08 23.91 -23.05
CA LYS A 276 -22.09 23.65 -24.10
C LYS A 276 -23.52 23.87 -23.60
N ALA A 277 -23.81 23.52 -22.34
CA ALA A 277 -25.10 23.78 -21.73
C ALA A 277 -25.36 25.30 -21.56
N LEU A 278 -24.35 26.03 -21.11
CA LEU A 278 -24.36 27.49 -20.98
C LEU A 278 -24.57 28.20 -22.33
N GLU A 279 -23.82 27.78 -23.36
CA GLU A 279 -23.93 28.37 -24.70
C GLU A 279 -25.35 28.20 -25.26
N LYS A 280 -25.98 27.04 -25.00
CA LYS A 280 -27.32 26.73 -25.49
C LYS A 280 -28.44 27.42 -24.69
N SER A 281 -28.32 27.53 -23.37
CA SER A 281 -29.43 27.92 -22.48
C SER A 281 -29.24 29.24 -21.73
N LYS A 282 -28.06 29.88 -21.83
CA LYS A 282 -27.66 31.12 -21.15
C LYS A 282 -27.84 31.12 -19.62
N SER A 283 -28.14 29.97 -19.01
CA SER A 283 -28.34 29.76 -17.59
C SER A 283 -27.92 28.34 -17.22
N ILE A 284 -27.55 28.08 -15.97
CA ILE A 284 -27.20 26.72 -15.52
C ILE A 284 -28.25 26.27 -14.51
N ASN A 285 -28.99 25.20 -14.83
CA ASN A 285 -29.79 24.47 -13.85
C ASN A 285 -29.01 23.21 -13.42
N PHE A 286 -28.36 23.28 -12.27
CA PHE A 286 -27.60 22.16 -11.68
C PHE A 286 -28.46 20.95 -11.28
N ALA A 287 -29.79 21.07 -11.33
CA ALA A 287 -30.73 20.00 -10.98
C ALA A 287 -31.02 19.02 -12.14
N GLN A 288 -30.46 19.25 -13.34
CA GLN A 288 -30.80 18.50 -14.56
C GLN A 288 -29.61 17.83 -15.25
N ALA A 289 -28.41 17.92 -14.68
CA ALA A 289 -27.19 17.25 -15.16
C ALA A 289 -26.93 15.97 -14.37
#